data_AF-A0A6V7LZN8-F1
#
_entry.id   AF-A0A6V7LZN8-F1
#
_cell.length_a   1.000
_cell.length_b   1.000
_cell.length_c   1.000
_cell.angle_alpha   90.00
_cell.angle_beta   90.00
_cell.angle_gamma   90.00
#
_symmetry.space_group_name_H-M   'P 1'
#
loop_
_entity.id
_entity.type
_entity.pdbx_description
1 polymer ?
#
loop_
_entity_poly.entity_id
_entity_poly.type
_entity_poly.pdbx_seq_one_letter_code
_entity_poly.pdbx_strand_id
1 'polypeptide(L)'
;FWIYSDTPVIKASGRELSSLLLLGTLVSFLMTFAIVAEPTTETCAITRFGIGLCYTLCYAALVTKTNRIHRIFNKKCHSPHKPKYTSPRSQLVITITLTMIEVVINGIWLLEVPPAIAHSYPTRDSRLRICQGLDDRSYMVGLLYPFVLI
;
A
#
# COMPACT_ATOMS: atom_id res chain seq x y z
N PHE A 1 6.60 15.59 11.35
CA PHE A 1 5.85 16.02 10.14
C PHE A 1 4.64 16.89 10.50
N TRP A 2 3.77 16.46 11.42
CA TRP A 2 2.60 17.24 11.86
C TRP A 2 2.94 18.54 12.60
N ILE A 3 3.90 18.49 13.55
CA ILE A 3 4.36 19.66 14.32
C ILE A 3 5.05 20.71 13.42
N TYR A 4 5.88 20.27 12.47
CA TYR A 4 6.61 21.16 11.56
C TYR A 4 5.88 21.40 10.24
N SER A 5 4.56 21.18 10.20
CA SER A 5 3.77 21.17 8.96
C SER A 5 3.82 22.51 8.21
N ASP A 6 4.11 23.62 8.88
CA ASP A 6 4.26 24.96 8.29
C ASP A 6 5.62 25.26 7.66
N THR A 7 6.59 24.35 7.76
CA THR A 7 7.87 24.54 7.07
C THR A 7 7.68 24.52 5.54
N PRO A 8 8.33 25.44 4.80
CA PRO A 8 8.15 25.59 3.35
C PRO A 8 8.51 24.31 2.58
N VAL A 9 9.41 23.49 3.14
CA VAL A 9 9.79 22.17 2.62
C VAL A 9 8.59 21.20 2.59
N ILE A 10 7.81 21.12 3.67
CA ILE A 10 6.63 20.22 3.76
C ILE A 10 5.48 20.74 2.89
N LYS A 11 5.31 22.06 2.83
CA LYS A 11 4.27 22.72 2.03
C LYS A 11 4.49 22.52 0.52
N ALA A 12 5.73 22.57 0.05
CA ALA A 12 6.08 22.37 -1.36
C ALA A 12 5.98 20.89 -1.80
N SER A 13 6.34 19.95 -0.92
CA SER A 13 6.36 18.51 -1.21
C SER A 13 4.95 17.91 -1.37
N GLY A 14 3.92 18.55 -0.81
CA GLY A 14 2.54 18.05 -0.79
C GLY A 14 2.25 17.37 0.55
N ARG A 15 1.73 18.17 1.49
CA ARG A 15 1.47 17.80 2.89
C ARG A 15 0.59 16.54 3.00
N GLU A 16 -0.40 16.43 2.12
CA GLU A 16 -1.35 15.32 2.07
C GLU A 16 -0.69 13.99 1.65
N LEU A 17 -0.01 13.97 0.50
CA LEU A 17 0.68 12.76 0.00
C LEU A 17 1.78 12.28 0.94
N SER A 18 2.53 13.20 1.54
CA SER A 18 3.59 12.85 2.48
C SER A 18 3.02 12.30 3.79
N SER A 19 1.84 12.75 4.20
CA SER A 19 1.13 12.19 5.36
C SER A 19 0.59 10.79 5.06
N LEU A 20 0.07 10.55 3.84
CA LEU A 20 -0.34 9.21 3.39
C LEU A 20 0.84 8.23 3.33
N LEU A 21 2.00 8.67 2.82
CA LEU A 21 3.22 7.86 2.85
C LEU A 21 3.64 7.52 4.28
N LEU A 22 3.65 8.50 5.18
CA LEU A 22 4.02 8.28 6.57
C LEU A 22 3.05 7.32 7.27
N LEU A 23 1.76 7.45 6.99
CA LEU A 23 0.72 6.55 7.50
C LEU A 23 0.91 5.14 6.92
N GLY A 24 1.16 5.00 5.62
CA GLY A 24 1.47 3.72 4.99
C GLY A 24 2.68 3.04 5.63
N THR A 25 3.78 3.77 5.83
CA THR A 25 4.98 3.25 6.51
C THR A 25 4.68 2.85 7.96
N LEU A 26 3.90 3.63 8.69
CA LEU A 26 3.51 3.31 10.07
C LEU A 26 2.65 2.04 10.13
N VAL A 27 1.69 1.90 9.22
CA VAL A 27 0.88 0.68 9.12
C VAL A 27 1.77 -0.51 8.74
N SER A 28 2.73 -0.35 7.82
CA SER A 28 3.71 -1.40 7.51
C SER A 28 4.49 -1.86 8.74
N PHE A 29 4.91 -0.94 9.61
CA PHE A 29 5.58 -1.30 10.87
C PHE A 29 4.64 -2.07 11.82
N LEU A 30 3.37 -1.65 11.94
CA LEU A 30 2.38 -2.35 12.75
C LEU A 30 2.07 -3.74 12.19
N MET A 31 2.06 -3.90 10.87
CA MET A 31 1.85 -5.18 10.21
C MET A 31 2.95 -6.19 10.55
N THR A 32 4.20 -5.76 10.74
CA THR A 32 5.27 -6.63 11.22
C THR A 32 4.93 -7.28 12.56
N PHE A 33 4.30 -6.55 13.48
CA PHE A 33 3.84 -7.13 14.74
C PHE A 33 2.68 -8.12 14.54
N ALA A 34 1.76 -7.84 13.60
CA ALA A 34 0.68 -8.77 13.26
C ALA A 34 1.20 -10.09 12.67
N ILE A 35 2.27 -10.04 11.86
CA ILE A 35 2.90 -11.24 11.29
C ILE A 35 3.57 -12.10 12.37
N VAL A 36 4.16 -11.46 13.39
CA VAL A 36 4.84 -12.16 14.50
C VAL A 36 3.86 -12.69 15.55
N ALA A 37 2.68 -12.09 15.66
CA ALA A 37 1.64 -12.52 16.58
C ALA A 37 1.14 -13.94 16.26
N GLU A 38 0.49 -14.58 17.24
CA GLU A 38 -0.03 -15.93 17.04
C GLU A 38 -0.99 -16.00 15.84
N PRO A 39 -0.81 -16.97 14.92
CA PRO A 39 -1.62 -17.11 13.74
C PRO A 39 -3.04 -17.54 14.13
N THR A 40 -3.95 -16.59 14.03
CA THR A 40 -5.41 -16.78 14.10
C THR A 40 -6.03 -16.46 12.74
N THR A 41 -7.28 -16.86 12.52
CA THR A 41 -8.01 -16.57 11.28
C THR A 41 -8.03 -15.07 10.98
N GLU A 42 -8.24 -14.26 12.03
CA GLU A 42 -8.22 -12.79 11.97
C GLU A 42 -6.82 -12.26 11.63
N THR A 43 -5.78 -12.73 12.33
CA THR A 43 -4.39 -12.33 12.05
C THR A 43 -3.98 -12.66 10.62
N CYS A 44 -4.40 -13.81 10.10
CA CYS A 44 -4.16 -14.23 8.72
C CYS A 44 -4.87 -13.34 7.70
N ALA A 45 -6.13 -12.97 7.96
CA ALA A 45 -6.88 -12.04 7.12
C ALA A 45 -6.21 -10.65 7.08
N ILE A 46 -5.87 -10.12 8.25
CA ILE A 46 -5.21 -8.82 8.43
C ILE A 46 -3.84 -8.82 7.75
N THR A 47 -3.06 -9.91 7.89
CA THR A 47 -1.74 -10.04 7.26
C THR A 47 -1.85 -10.04 5.74
N ARG A 48 -2.76 -10.82 5.18
CA ARG A 48 -2.96 -10.93 3.73
C ARG A 48 -3.40 -9.61 3.11
N PHE A 49 -4.37 -8.94 3.74
CA PHE A 49 -4.90 -7.67 3.25
C PHE A 49 -3.96 -6.48 3.52
N GLY A 50 -3.40 -6.42 4.73
CA GLY A 50 -2.57 -5.33 5.20
C GLY A 50 -1.28 -5.20 4.41
N ILE A 51 -0.64 -6.31 4.04
CA ILE A 51 0.59 -6.25 3.24
C ILE A 51 0.32 -5.65 1.84
N GLY A 52 -0.69 -6.13 1.12
CA GLY A 52 -1.06 -5.61 -0.21
C GLY A 52 -1.44 -4.13 -0.18
N LEU A 53 -2.25 -3.74 0.82
CA LEU A 53 -2.61 -2.34 1.02
C LEU A 53 -1.42 -1.43 1.34
N CYS A 54 -0.51 -1.86 2.21
CA CYS A 54 0.65 -1.09 2.59
C CYS A 54 1.57 -0.81 1.39
N TYR A 55 1.85 -1.84 0.59
CA TYR A 55 2.65 -1.69 -0.62
C TYR A 55 1.94 -0.78 -1.62
N THR A 56 0.66 -1.03 -1.91
CA THR A 56 -0.10 -0.20 -2.86
C THR A 56 -0.17 1.26 -2.41
N LEU A 57 -0.44 1.54 -1.13
CA LEU A 57 -0.53 2.91 -0.64
C LEU A 57 0.81 3.64 -0.79
N CYS A 58 1.92 2.97 -0.44
CA CYS A 58 3.26 3.52 -0.59
C CYS A 58 3.60 3.79 -2.06
N TYR A 59 3.40 2.81 -2.94
CA TYR A 59 3.73 2.95 -4.36
C TYR A 59 2.79 3.91 -5.08
N ALA A 60 1.50 3.92 -4.78
CA ALA A 60 0.54 4.85 -5.39
C ALA A 60 0.91 6.31 -5.06
N ALA A 61 1.31 6.58 -3.82
CA ALA A 61 1.76 7.90 -3.42
C ALA A 61 3.10 8.28 -4.06
N LEU A 62 4.05 7.33 -4.19
CA LEU A 62 5.31 7.53 -4.90
C LEU A 62 5.08 7.84 -6.39
N VAL A 63 4.30 7.01 -7.09
CA VAL A 63 3.95 7.20 -8.51
C VAL A 63 3.27 8.55 -8.72
N THR A 64 2.34 8.93 -7.84
CA THR A 64 1.65 10.22 -7.92
C THR A 64 2.64 11.39 -7.76
N LYS A 65 3.59 11.27 -6.83
CA LYS A 65 4.62 12.28 -6.59
C LYS A 65 5.61 12.37 -7.76
N THR A 66 6.05 11.24 -8.31
CA THR A 66 6.94 11.18 -9.48
C THR A 66 6.26 11.73 -10.73
N ASN A 67 4.99 11.38 -10.98
CA ASN A 67 4.21 11.94 -12.09
C ASN A 67 4.05 13.46 -12.00
N ARG A 68 3.84 14.00 -10.79
CA ARG A 68 3.83 15.45 -10.55
C ARG A 68 5.17 16.07 -10.93
N ILE A 69 6.28 15.50 -10.47
CA ILE A 69 7.63 16.00 -10.77
C ILE A 69 7.90 15.95 -12.27
N HIS A 70 7.62 14.81 -12.92
CA HIS A 70 7.76 14.64 -14.36
C HIS A 70 6.96 15.71 -15.13
N ARG A 71 5.72 16.00 -14.74
CA ARG A 71 4.90 17.06 -15.37
C ARG A 71 5.46 18.48 -15.16
N ILE A 72 6.13 18.73 -14.05
CA ILE A 72 6.78 20.02 -13.79
C ILE A 72 8.01 20.19 -14.69
N PHE A 73 8.84 19.15 -14.84
CA PHE A 73 10.04 19.20 -15.68
C PHE A 73 9.74 19.09 -17.18
N ASN A 74 8.72 18.33 -17.57
CA ASN A 74 8.30 18.15 -18.96
C ASN A 74 7.43 19.33 -19.49
N LYS A 75 7.17 20.33 -18.64
CA LYS A 75 6.56 21.58 -19.10
C LYS A 75 7.55 22.33 -19.96
N LYS A 76 7.23 22.51 -21.25
CA LYS A 76 7.95 23.44 -22.12
C LYS A 76 7.95 24.83 -21.47
N CYS A 77 9.12 25.45 -21.39
CA CYS A 77 9.42 26.73 -20.73
C CYS A 77 8.43 27.88 -21.09
N HIS A 78 7.70 27.75 -22.21
CA HIS A 78 6.82 28.77 -22.78
C HIS A 78 5.31 28.51 -22.61
N SER A 79 4.86 27.53 -21.81
CA SER A 79 3.42 27.30 -21.63
C SER A 79 2.83 28.09 -20.44
N PRO A 80 1.94 29.09 -20.67
CA PRO A 80 1.36 29.92 -19.61
C PRO A 80 0.32 29.20 -18.73
N HIS A 81 -0.11 28.00 -19.13
CA HIS A 81 -1.19 27.28 -18.45
C HIS A 81 -0.66 26.43 -17.28
N LYS A 82 -1.24 26.53 -16.08
CA LYS A 82 -0.84 25.66 -14.95
C LYS A 82 -0.98 24.17 -15.35
N PRO A 83 -0.02 23.30 -14.97
CA PRO A 83 -0.10 21.89 -15.33
C PRO A 83 -1.35 21.26 -14.69
N LYS A 84 -2.18 20.59 -15.50
CA LYS A 84 -3.35 19.83 -15.00
C LYS A 84 -2.90 18.74 -14.02
N TYR A 85 -3.72 18.43 -13.01
CA TYR A 85 -3.46 17.40 -11.98
C TYR A 85 -2.29 17.67 -11.01
N THR A 86 -1.79 18.91 -10.95
CA THR A 86 -0.77 19.31 -9.96
C THR A 86 -1.37 19.77 -8.63
N SER A 87 -2.70 19.89 -8.54
CA SER A 87 -3.39 20.26 -7.31
C SER A 87 -3.26 19.16 -6.23
N PRO A 88 -3.05 19.52 -4.95
CA PRO A 88 -2.99 18.56 -3.84
C PRO A 88 -4.24 17.68 -3.73
N ARG A 89 -5.42 18.27 -3.98
CA ARG A 89 -6.70 17.54 -3.96
C ARG A 89 -6.77 16.49 -5.07
N SER A 90 -6.34 16.84 -6.28
CA SER A 90 -6.33 15.90 -7.41
C SER A 90 -5.36 14.76 -7.19
N GLN A 91 -4.21 15.03 -6.57
CA GLN A 91 -3.22 13.99 -6.22
C GLN A 91 -3.78 13.00 -5.20
N LEU A 92 -4.42 13.52 -4.15
CA LEU A 92 -5.05 12.68 -3.14
C LEU A 92 -6.16 11.81 -3.75
N VAL A 93 -6.99 12.36 -4.63
CA VAL A 93 -8.01 11.59 -5.36
C VAL A 93 -7.38 10.49 -6.21
N ILE A 94 -6.29 10.77 -6.94
CA ILE A 94 -5.58 9.76 -7.74
C ILE A 94 -5.05 8.64 -6.85
N THR A 95 -4.35 8.99 -5.77
CA THR A 95 -3.80 8.00 -4.83
C THR A 95 -4.90 7.13 -4.21
N ILE A 96 -6.00 7.74 -3.74
CA ILE A 96 -7.13 7.00 -3.17
C ILE A 96 -7.79 6.09 -4.21
N THR A 97 -7.95 6.56 -5.45
CA THR A 97 -8.54 5.75 -6.52
C THR A 97 -7.69 4.52 -6.80
N LEU A 98 -6.36 4.68 -6.88
CA LEU A 98 -5.43 3.57 -7.07
C LEU A 98 -5.46 2.57 -5.89
N THR A 99 -5.55 3.06 -4.66
CA THR A 99 -5.68 2.20 -3.47
C THR A 99 -7.04 1.51 -3.40
N MET A 100 -8.13 2.14 -3.83
CA MET A 100 -9.46 1.51 -3.86
C MET A 100 -9.52 0.33 -4.83
N ILE A 101 -8.82 0.41 -5.97
CA ILE A 101 -8.72 -0.72 -6.91
C ILE A 101 -8.08 -1.93 -6.21
N GLU A 102 -7.00 -1.72 -5.45
CA GLU A 102 -6.36 -2.78 -4.68
C GLU A 102 -7.25 -3.36 -3.58
N VAL A 103 -8.02 -2.52 -2.88
CA VAL A 103 -9.00 -2.97 -1.89
C VAL A 103 -10.02 -3.92 -2.53
N VAL A 104 -10.51 -3.59 -3.73
CA VAL A 104 -11.47 -4.43 -4.46
C VAL A 104 -10.82 -5.75 -4.90
N ILE A 105 -9.62 -5.70 -5.46
CA ILE A 105 -8.89 -6.90 -5.90
C ILE A 105 -8.64 -7.84 -4.70
N ASN A 106 -8.11 -7.32 -3.60
CA ASN A 106 -7.87 -8.12 -2.40
C ASN A 106 -9.18 -8.59 -1.73
N GLY A 107 -10.23 -7.78 -1.80
CA GLY A 107 -11.55 -8.15 -1.28
C GLY A 107 -12.16 -9.34 -2.03
N ILE A 108 -12.13 -9.31 -3.37
CA ILE A 108 -12.56 -10.43 -4.22
C ILE A 108 -11.70 -11.66 -3.90
N TRP A 109 -10.38 -11.49 -3.80
CA TRP A 109 -9.45 -12.56 -3.48
C TRP A 109 -9.72 -13.24 -2.13
N LEU A 110 -10.15 -12.46 -1.12
CA LEU A 110 -10.50 -12.96 0.20
C LEU A 110 -11.83 -13.72 0.20
N LEU A 111 -12.78 -13.35 -0.67
CA LEU A 111 -14.05 -14.05 -0.83
C LEU A 111 -13.87 -15.40 -1.53
N GLU A 112 -13.03 -15.45 -2.57
CA GLU A 112 -12.72 -16.68 -3.30
C GLU A 112 -11.90 -17.66 -2.45
N VAL A 113 -10.97 -17.14 -1.64
CA VAL A 113 -10.11 -17.95 -0.78
C VAL A 113 -10.21 -17.43 0.67
N PRO A 114 -11.19 -17.92 1.45
CA PRO A 114 -11.37 -17.48 2.81
C PRO A 114 -10.11 -17.80 3.64
N PRO A 115 -9.72 -16.89 4.55
CA PRO A 115 -8.59 -17.13 5.43
C PRO A 115 -8.95 -18.30 6.35
N ALA A 116 -8.12 -19.33 6.34
CA ALA A 116 -8.26 -20.49 7.22
C ALA A 116 -6.90 -20.78 7.85
N ILE A 117 -6.91 -21.44 9.01
CA ILE A 117 -5.68 -21.83 9.72
C ILE A 117 -5.36 -23.26 9.30
N ALA A 118 -4.19 -23.46 8.70
CA ALA A 118 -3.66 -24.80 8.41
C ALA A 118 -2.60 -25.18 9.44
N HIS A 119 -2.56 -26.45 9.83
CA HIS A 119 -1.50 -27.01 10.69
C HIS A 119 -0.44 -27.64 9.81
N SER A 120 0.77 -27.08 9.84
CA SER A 120 1.92 -27.63 9.13
C SER A 120 2.85 -28.34 10.12
N TYR A 121 3.34 -29.52 9.72
CA TYR A 121 4.21 -30.38 10.53
C TYR A 121 5.58 -30.48 9.86
N PRO A 122 6.46 -29.47 10.02
CA PRO A 122 7.79 -29.50 9.40
C PRO A 122 8.71 -30.55 10.03
N THR A 123 8.43 -31.02 11.25
CA THR A 123 9.16 -32.10 11.93
C THR A 123 8.19 -32.93 12.77
N ARG A 124 8.53 -34.18 13.10
CA ARG A 124 7.66 -35.09 13.89
C ARG A 124 7.23 -34.53 15.26
N ASP A 125 8.02 -33.61 15.85
CA ASP A 125 7.76 -33.00 17.16
C ASP A 125 7.30 -31.53 17.08
N SER A 126 7.17 -30.94 15.89
CA SER A 126 6.80 -29.52 15.74
C SER A 126 5.44 -29.37 15.04
N ARG A 127 4.48 -28.75 15.74
CA ARG A 127 3.16 -28.36 15.19
C ARG A 127 3.16 -26.85 14.98
N LEU A 128 3.37 -26.40 13.75
CA LEU A 128 3.29 -24.99 13.40
C LEU A 128 1.89 -24.65 12.87
N ARG A 129 1.32 -23.53 13.31
CA ARG A 129 0.11 -22.96 12.73
C ARG A 129 0.54 -22.02 11.61
N ILE A 130 -0.01 -22.18 10.41
CA ILE A 130 0.27 -21.32 9.26
C ILE A 130 -1.05 -20.85 8.64
N CYS A 131 -1.01 -19.69 7.97
CA CYS A 131 -2.15 -19.18 7.24
C CYS A 131 -2.35 -19.95 5.93
N GLN A 132 -3.55 -20.52 5.75
CA GLN A 132 -3.91 -21.23 4.53
C GLN A 132 -4.01 -20.24 3.35
N GLY A 133 -3.35 -20.55 2.23
CA GLY A 133 -3.29 -19.67 1.06
C GLY A 133 -2.10 -18.70 1.01
N LEU A 134 -1.18 -18.79 1.98
CA LEU A 134 0.18 -18.24 1.88
C LEU A 134 1.15 -19.18 1.11
N ASP A 135 0.61 -20.19 0.44
CA ASP A 135 1.36 -21.09 -0.44
C ASP A 135 1.69 -20.34 -1.76
N ASP A 136 2.96 -20.37 -2.15
CA ASP A 136 3.69 -19.38 -2.95
C ASP A 136 2.96 -18.75 -4.16
N ARG A 137 2.09 -19.48 -4.86
CA ARG A 137 1.42 -18.97 -6.09
C ARG A 137 0.25 -18.04 -5.83
N SER A 138 -0.49 -18.23 -4.75
CA SER A 138 -1.71 -17.47 -4.46
C SER A 138 -1.38 -16.09 -3.86
N TYR A 139 -0.31 -16.01 -3.06
CA TYR A 139 0.16 -14.75 -2.50
C TYR A 139 0.67 -13.78 -3.59
N MET A 140 1.27 -14.30 -4.66
CA MET A 140 1.76 -13.52 -5.79
C MET A 140 0.64 -12.80 -6.57
N VAL A 141 -0.58 -13.34 -6.60
CA VAL A 141 -1.72 -12.73 -7.30
C VAL A 141 -2.13 -11.41 -6.64
N GLY A 142 -2.17 -11.36 -5.30
CA GLY A 142 -2.45 -10.14 -4.55
C GLY A 142 -1.32 -9.10 -4.64
N LEU A 143 -0.10 -9.52 -4.97
CA LEU A 143 1.03 -8.61 -5.17
C LEU A 143 1.18 -8.12 -6.61
N LEU A 144 0.47 -8.72 -7.56
CA LEU A 144 0.61 -8.40 -8.99
C LEU A 144 0.30 -6.92 -9.27
N TYR A 145 -0.73 -6.36 -8.64
CA TYR A 145 -1.11 -4.96 -8.79
C TYR A 145 -0.09 -4.00 -8.14
N PRO A 146 0.37 -4.23 -6.88
CA PRO A 146 1.52 -3.52 -6.34
C PRO A 146 2.77 -3.57 -7.23
N PHE A 147 3.05 -4.71 -7.88
CA PHE A 147 4.15 -4.87 -8.82
C PHE A 147 3.99 -4.06 -10.10
N VAL A 148 2.76 -3.91 -10.62
CA VAL A 148 2.49 -3.04 -11.78
C VAL A 148 2.64 -1.55 -11.42
N LEU A 149 2.46 -1.20 -10.15
CA LEU A 149 2.67 0.15 -9.64
C LEU A 149 4.14 0.51 -9.41
N ILE A 150 5.04 -0.48 -9.37
CA ILE A 150 6.51 -0.30 -9.28
C ILE A 150 7.06 0.10 -10.65
#